data_AF-A0A948FHK7-F1
#
_entry.id   AF-A0A948FHK7-F1
#
_cell.length_a   1.000
_cell.length_b   1.000
_cell.length_c   1.000
_cell.angle_alpha   90.00
_cell.angle_beta   90.00
_cell.angle_gamma   90.00
#
_symmetry.space_group_name_H-M   'P 1'
#
loop_
_entity.id
_entity.type
_entity.pdbx_description
1 polymer ?
#
loop_
_entity_poly.entity_id
_entity_poly.type
_entity_poly.pdbx_seq_one_letter_code
_entity_poly.pdbx_strand_id
1 'polypeptide(L)'
;MSRNEKGFTLIELVMVIVILGLLAAVAVPKYQDLRTEAAQASAEGVYGGANAATAINFASRLFSPTGSTAITDATSLIAAMEGLPDGWSINGGTLYSIADSTFVITVSTAEAPVGGTIPTQKAVLTKAGF
;
A
#
# COMPACT_ATOMS: atom_id res chain seq x y z
N MET A 1 -26.76 -58.58 4.08
CA MET A 1 -26.72 -57.14 4.42
C MET A 1 -26.95 -56.35 3.13
N SER A 2 -28.13 -55.78 2.91
CA SER A 2 -28.37 -54.94 1.73
C SER A 2 -27.81 -53.55 1.98
N ARG A 3 -26.89 -53.12 1.12
CA ARG A 3 -26.38 -51.76 1.10
C ARG A 3 -27.38 -50.89 0.37
N ASN A 4 -28.00 -49.97 1.09
CA ASN A 4 -28.90 -48.97 0.52
C ASN A 4 -28.04 -47.85 -0.07
N GLU A 5 -27.45 -48.07 -1.25
CA GLU A 5 -26.69 -47.04 -1.96
C GLU A 5 -27.67 -46.06 -2.60
N LYS A 6 -28.03 -45.03 -1.83
CA LYS A 6 -28.74 -43.85 -2.35
C LYS A 6 -27.77 -43.10 -3.28
N GLY A 7 -27.91 -43.32 -4.58
CA GLY A 7 -27.19 -42.53 -5.59
C GLY A 7 -27.58 -41.06 -5.53
N PHE A 8 -26.63 -40.18 -5.84
CA PHE A 8 -26.85 -38.73 -5.94
C PHE A 8 -27.84 -38.43 -7.08
N THR A 9 -28.88 -37.66 -6.80
CA THR A 9 -29.89 -37.36 -7.83
C THR A 9 -29.40 -36.25 -8.76
N LEU A 10 -29.77 -36.32 -10.05
CA LEU A 10 -29.47 -35.25 -11.00
C LEU A 10 -30.09 -33.91 -10.54
N ILE A 11 -31.24 -33.95 -9.87
CA ILE A 11 -31.88 -32.75 -9.35
C ILE A 11 -31.09 -32.12 -8.21
N GLU A 12 -30.44 -32.90 -7.35
CA GLU A 12 -29.53 -32.37 -6.32
C GLU A 12 -28.35 -31.65 -6.96
N LEU A 13 -27.75 -32.22 -8.02
CA LEU A 13 -26.64 -31.56 -8.72
C LEU A 13 -27.08 -30.22 -9.32
N VAL A 14 -28.23 -30.22 -10.01
CA VAL A 14 -28.78 -29.02 -10.65
C VAL A 14 -29.16 -27.95 -9.63
N MET A 15 -29.77 -28.32 -8.51
CA MET A 15 -30.14 -27.38 -7.46
C MET A 15 -28.89 -26.73 -6.83
N VAL A 16 -27.82 -27.51 -6.60
CA VAL A 16 -26.57 -27.01 -6.02
C VAL A 16 -25.91 -25.97 -6.94
N ILE A 17 -25.78 -26.25 -8.23
CA ILE A 17 -25.16 -25.29 -9.17
C ILE A 17 -26.00 -24.00 -9.31
N VAL A 18 -27.33 -24.09 -9.22
CA VAL A 18 -28.22 -22.93 -9.25
C VAL A 18 -28.00 -22.05 -8.02
N ILE A 19 -27.93 -22.65 -6.83
CA ILE A 19 -27.68 -21.90 -5.58
C ILE A 19 -26.27 -21.27 -5.60
N LEU A 20 -25.25 -22.04 -6.00
CA LEU A 20 -23.88 -21.53 -6.13
C LEU A 20 -23.79 -20.40 -7.17
N GLY A 21 -24.52 -20.49 -8.28
CA GLY A 21 -24.59 -19.42 -9.27
C GLY A 21 -25.18 -18.12 -8.72
N LEU A 22 -26.26 -18.22 -7.93
CA LEU A 22 -26.88 -17.04 -7.29
C LEU A 22 -25.95 -16.42 -6.23
N LEU A 23 -25.32 -17.25 -5.40
CA LEU A 23 -24.36 -16.77 -4.40
C LEU A 23 -23.14 -16.14 -5.07
N ALA A 24 -22.60 -16.73 -6.14
CA ALA A 24 -21.47 -16.19 -6.88
C ALA A 24 -21.79 -14.83 -7.50
N ALA A 25 -22.99 -14.65 -8.05
CA ALA A 25 -23.40 -13.38 -8.67
C ALA A 25 -23.34 -12.18 -7.70
N VAL A 26 -23.61 -12.40 -6.41
CA VAL A 26 -23.55 -11.35 -5.38
C VAL A 26 -22.19 -11.33 -4.66
N ALA A 27 -21.57 -12.48 -4.44
CA ALA A 27 -20.33 -12.59 -3.68
C ALA A 27 -19.12 -12.04 -4.45
N VAL A 28 -19.05 -12.27 -5.77
CA VAL A 28 -17.93 -11.83 -6.62
C VAL A 28 -17.75 -10.31 -6.62
N PRO A 29 -18.76 -9.47 -6.93
CA PRO A 29 -18.57 -8.02 -6.92
C PRO A 29 -18.18 -7.50 -5.53
N LYS A 30 -18.87 -7.97 -4.48
CA LYS A 30 -18.56 -7.60 -3.10
C LYS A 30 -17.13 -7.97 -2.69
N TYR A 31 -16.64 -9.14 -3.11
CA TYR A 31 -15.27 -9.55 -2.83
C TYR A 31 -14.24 -8.67 -3.55
N GLN A 32 -14.53 -8.21 -4.77
CA GLN A 32 -13.66 -7.27 -5.48
C GLN A 32 -13.60 -5.91 -4.78
N ASP A 33 -14.74 -5.39 -4.33
CA ASP A 33 -14.81 -4.13 -3.56
C ASP A 33 -13.97 -4.22 -2.29
N LEU A 34 -14.16 -5.29 -1.49
CA LEU A 34 -13.39 -5.52 -0.26
C LEU A 34 -11.88 -5.63 -0.50
N ARG A 35 -11.46 -6.26 -1.60
CA ARG A 35 -10.04 -6.33 -1.97
C ARG A 35 -9.48 -4.96 -2.30
N THR A 36 -10.26 -4.11 -2.96
CA THR A 36 -9.85 -2.75 -3.34
C THR A 36 -9.74 -1.86 -2.10
N GLU A 37 -10.74 -1.89 -1.21
CA GLU A 37 -10.72 -1.19 0.07
C GLU A 37 -9.54 -1.62 0.95
N ALA A 38 -9.26 -2.93 1.02
CA ALA A 38 -8.12 -3.45 1.78
C ALA A 38 -6.79 -2.97 1.20
N ALA A 39 -6.65 -2.94 -0.12
CA ALA A 39 -5.44 -2.45 -0.78
C ALA A 39 -5.24 -0.94 -0.55
N GLN A 40 -6.31 -0.15 -0.62
CA GLN A 40 -6.29 1.28 -0.33
C GLN A 40 -5.91 1.56 1.13
N ALA A 41 -6.53 0.87 2.08
CA ALA A 41 -6.23 1.02 3.51
C ALA A 41 -4.78 0.64 3.84
N SER A 42 -4.26 -0.44 3.25
CA SER A 42 -2.85 -0.83 3.39
C SER A 42 -1.93 0.26 2.84
N ALA A 43 -2.26 0.82 1.68
CA ALA A 43 -1.47 1.88 1.08
C ALA A 43 -1.47 3.16 1.92
N GLU A 44 -2.62 3.56 2.45
CA GLU A 44 -2.71 4.69 3.37
C GLU A 44 -1.87 4.50 4.63
N GLY A 45 -1.79 3.27 5.16
CA GLY A 45 -0.89 2.93 6.25
C GLY A 45 0.59 3.19 5.90
N VAL A 46 1.02 2.77 4.71
CA VAL A 46 2.39 3.03 4.21
C VAL A 46 2.65 4.52 4.01
N TYR A 47 1.70 5.25 3.43
CA TYR A 47 1.81 6.70 3.27
C TYR A 47 1.87 7.45 4.61
N GLY A 48 1.11 7.00 5.61
CA GLY A 48 1.18 7.51 6.98
C GLY A 48 2.56 7.29 7.61
N GLY A 49 3.12 6.08 7.46
CA GLY A 49 4.47 5.75 7.91
C GLY A 49 5.55 6.61 7.23
N ALA A 50 5.44 6.81 5.92
CA ALA A 50 6.34 7.67 5.16
C ALA A 50 6.29 9.14 5.65
N ASN A 51 5.11 9.68 5.94
CA ASN A 51 4.98 11.02 6.51
C ASN A 51 5.60 11.13 7.91
N ALA A 52 5.42 10.12 8.75
CA ALA A 52 6.05 10.09 10.07
C ALA A 52 7.59 10.07 9.94
N ALA A 53 8.14 9.21 9.07
CA ALA A 53 9.57 9.13 8.80
C ALA A 53 10.15 10.47 8.30
N THR A 54 9.47 11.13 7.36
CA THR A 54 9.91 12.46 6.87
C THR A 54 9.89 13.53 7.95
N ALA A 55 8.87 13.53 8.82
CA ALA A 55 8.78 14.48 9.93
C ALA A 55 9.89 14.26 10.98
N ILE A 56 10.15 13.01 11.35
CA ILE A 56 11.23 12.65 12.30
C ILE A 56 12.60 12.98 11.70
N ASN A 57 12.83 12.63 10.43
CA ASN A 57 14.07 12.98 9.72
C ASN A 57 14.29 14.50 9.72
N PHE A 58 13.26 15.28 9.37
CA PHE A 58 13.34 16.73 9.40
C PHE A 58 13.67 17.28 10.79
N ALA A 59 12.98 16.82 11.84
CA ALA A 59 13.25 17.22 13.22
C ALA A 59 14.68 16.88 13.67
N SER A 60 15.18 15.68 13.31
CA SER A 60 16.55 15.26 13.63
C SER A 60 17.60 16.17 12.98
N ARG A 61 17.33 16.65 11.76
CA ARG A 61 18.24 17.53 10.99
C ARG A 61 18.23 18.97 11.47
N LEU A 62 17.12 19.45 12.04
CA LEU A 62 17.07 20.74 12.74
C LEU A 62 17.92 20.73 14.00
N PHE A 63 17.95 19.61 14.73
CA PHE A 63 18.73 19.46 15.95
C PHE A 63 20.22 19.17 15.68
N SER A 64 20.51 18.29 14.71
CA SER A 64 21.88 17.91 14.34
C SER A 64 22.02 17.78 12.82
N PRO A 65 22.50 18.84 12.13
CA PRO A 65 22.58 18.89 10.67
C PRO A 65 23.50 17.82 10.04
N THR A 66 24.47 17.30 10.80
CA THR A 66 25.47 16.33 10.34
C THR A 66 25.13 14.88 10.70
N GLY A 67 24.15 14.63 11.57
CA GLY A 67 23.80 13.29 12.04
C GLY A 67 22.75 12.56 11.22
N SER A 68 22.10 13.22 10.25
CA SER A 68 20.96 12.65 9.52
C SER A 68 20.93 13.15 8.08
N THR A 69 20.78 12.22 7.12
CA THR A 69 20.75 12.53 5.69
C THR A 69 19.40 13.09 5.28
N ALA A 70 19.41 14.00 4.30
CA ALA A 70 18.18 14.54 3.73
C ALA A 70 17.41 13.46 2.96
N ILE A 71 16.10 13.41 3.15
CA ILE A 71 15.23 12.62 2.27
C ILE A 71 15.04 13.40 0.98
N THR A 72 15.59 12.90 -0.12
CA THR A 72 15.56 13.54 -1.44
C THR A 72 14.87 12.69 -2.50
N ASP A 73 14.67 11.41 -2.23
CA ASP A 73 14.12 10.41 -3.15
C ASP A 73 13.48 9.25 -2.38
N ALA A 74 12.88 8.30 -3.10
CA ALA A 74 12.31 7.09 -2.51
C ALA A 74 13.33 6.25 -1.73
N THR A 75 14.59 6.19 -2.17
CA THR A 75 15.64 5.37 -1.54
C THR A 75 15.99 5.89 -0.15
N SER A 76 16.20 7.20 -0.03
CA SER A 76 16.45 7.89 1.23
C SER A 76 15.22 7.90 2.14
N LEU A 77 14.01 7.95 1.57
CA LEU A 77 12.77 7.76 2.33
C LEU A 77 12.70 6.36 2.95
N ILE A 78 13.03 5.31 2.20
CA ILE A 78 12.99 3.93 2.73
C ILE A 78 14.05 3.70 3.80
N ALA A 79 15.22 4.29 3.66
CA ALA A 79 16.21 4.30 4.74
C ALA A 79 15.65 4.97 6.01
N ALA A 80 14.89 6.06 5.87
CA ALA A 80 14.23 6.73 7.00
C ALA A 80 13.02 5.97 7.56
N MET A 81 12.39 5.11 6.75
CA MET A 81 11.32 4.20 7.18
C MET A 81 11.86 2.88 7.77
N GLU A 82 13.19 2.73 7.87
CA GLU A 82 13.87 1.53 8.37
C GLU A 82 13.61 0.26 7.55
N GLY A 83 13.21 0.41 6.28
CA GLY A 83 12.95 -0.73 5.41
C GLY A 83 11.82 -0.50 4.42
N LEU A 84 11.77 -1.37 3.42
CA LEU A 84 10.74 -1.38 2.41
C LEU A 84 9.53 -2.17 2.94
N PRO A 85 8.33 -1.58 2.99
CA PRO A 85 7.12 -2.32 3.36
C PRO A 85 6.85 -3.49 2.40
N ASP A 86 6.29 -4.58 2.92
CA ASP A 86 5.93 -5.74 2.10
C ASP A 86 4.97 -5.35 0.98
N GLY A 87 5.23 -5.85 -0.25
CA GLY A 87 4.40 -5.53 -1.41
C GLY A 87 4.65 -4.15 -2.03
N TRP A 88 5.72 -3.45 -1.62
CA TRP A 88 6.16 -2.19 -2.21
C TRP A 88 7.52 -2.36 -2.89
N SER A 89 7.81 -1.53 -3.88
CA SER A 89 9.09 -1.49 -4.60
C SER A 89 9.47 -0.06 -4.97
N ILE A 90 10.75 0.14 -5.33
CA ILE A 90 11.29 1.43 -5.79
C ILE A 90 11.62 1.32 -7.28
N ASN A 91 11.22 2.32 -8.04
CA ASN A 91 11.70 2.51 -9.41
C ASN A 91 11.86 4.01 -9.68
N GLY A 92 13.01 4.42 -10.20
CA GLY A 92 13.25 5.79 -10.63
C GLY A 92 13.07 6.87 -9.54
N GLY A 93 13.26 6.53 -8.26
CA GLY A 93 13.06 7.47 -7.15
C GLY A 93 11.61 7.59 -6.64
N THR A 94 10.73 6.68 -7.06
CA THR A 94 9.33 6.60 -6.63
C THR A 94 9.06 5.26 -5.95
N LEU A 95 8.27 5.27 -4.86
CA LEU A 95 7.75 4.04 -4.26
C LEU A 95 6.41 3.68 -4.90
N TYR A 96 6.20 2.40 -5.21
CA TYR A 96 4.95 1.92 -5.78
C TYR A 96 4.54 0.57 -5.20
N SER A 97 3.24 0.28 -5.20
CA SER A 97 2.73 -1.05 -4.84
C SER A 97 2.99 -2.06 -5.96
N ILE A 98 3.53 -3.23 -5.62
CA ILE A 98 3.90 -4.28 -6.58
C ILE A 98 2.66 -4.95 -7.21
N ALA A 99 1.53 -4.97 -6.49
CA ALA A 99 0.33 -5.68 -6.93
C ALA A 99 -0.25 -5.13 -8.24
N ASP A 100 -0.32 -3.80 -8.40
CA ASP A 100 -0.93 -3.17 -9.57
C ASP A 100 -0.24 -1.85 -10.01
N SER A 101 0.82 -1.40 -9.32
CA SER A 101 1.45 -0.08 -9.51
C SER A 101 0.48 1.12 -9.38
N THR A 102 -0.73 0.87 -8.89
CA THR A 102 -1.79 1.88 -8.72
C THR A 102 -1.44 2.88 -7.62
N PHE A 103 -0.93 2.38 -6.49
CA PHE A 103 -0.57 3.23 -5.36
C PHE A 103 0.88 3.66 -5.48
N VAL A 104 1.09 4.97 -5.60
CA VAL A 104 2.41 5.56 -5.86
C VAL A 104 2.69 6.67 -4.86
N ILE A 105 3.87 6.65 -4.24
CA ILE A 105 4.37 7.70 -3.36
C ILE A 105 5.62 8.32 -4.02
N THR A 106 5.49 9.57 -4.43
CA THR A 106 6.56 10.37 -5.00
C THR A 106 7.14 11.28 -3.94
N VAL A 107 8.47 11.24 -3.81
CA VAL A 107 9.22 12.13 -2.93
C VAL A 107 9.68 13.33 -3.74
N SER A 108 9.40 14.52 -3.23
CA SER A 108 9.93 15.77 -3.75
C SER A 108 10.56 16.57 -2.61
N THR A 109 11.59 17.35 -2.91
CA THR A 109 12.19 18.26 -1.92
C THR A 109 11.68 19.67 -2.20
N ALA A 110 10.80 20.21 -1.35
CA ALA A 110 10.47 21.63 -1.38
C ALA A 110 9.91 22.11 -0.04
N GLU A 111 10.78 22.75 0.74
CA GLU A 111 10.63 24.12 1.25
C GLU A 111 11.93 24.44 2.01
N ALA A 112 12.78 25.30 1.44
CA ALA A 112 13.84 25.91 2.22
C ALA A 112 13.21 27.04 3.06
N PRO A 113 13.46 27.13 4.37
CA PRO A 113 13.28 28.41 5.04
C PRO A 113 14.19 29.42 4.34
N VAL A 114 13.68 30.64 4.17
CA VAL A 114 14.37 31.76 3.49
C VAL A 114 15.82 31.85 3.99
N GLY A 115 16.77 31.41 3.14
CA GLY A 115 18.21 31.50 3.37
C GLY A 115 18.99 30.24 3.81
N GLY A 116 18.43 29.02 3.82
CA GLY A 116 19.11 27.84 4.40
C GLY A 116 19.77 26.85 3.43
N THR A 117 20.99 26.39 3.77
CA THR A 117 21.65 25.18 3.25
C THR A 117 20.79 23.91 3.43
N ILE A 118 21.04 22.88 2.60
CA ILE A 118 20.34 21.57 2.53
C ILE A 118 19.69 21.04 3.84
N PRO A 119 20.31 21.04 5.05
CA PRO A 119 19.70 20.56 6.32
C PRO A 119 18.29 21.07 6.64
N THR A 120 17.87 22.22 6.11
CA THR A 120 16.59 22.84 6.48
C THR A 120 15.43 22.52 5.53
N GLN A 121 15.63 21.70 4.48
CA GLN A 121 14.54 21.31 3.59
C GLN A 121 13.81 20.06 4.10
N LYS A 122 12.48 20.15 4.21
CA LYS A 122 11.58 19.01 4.49
C LYS A 122 11.19 18.32 3.18
N ALA A 123 11.14 16.99 3.19
CA ALA A 123 10.59 16.22 2.08
C ALA A 123 9.06 16.36 2.01
N VAL A 124 8.54 16.55 0.82
CA VAL A 124 7.11 16.60 0.50
C VAL A 124 6.74 15.33 -0.25
N LEU A 125 5.78 14.60 0.31
CA LEU A 125 5.27 13.37 -0.27
C LEU A 125 4.01 13.67 -1.07
N THR A 126 3.93 13.14 -2.28
CA THR A 126 2.71 13.15 -3.10
C THR A 126 2.26 11.72 -3.31
N LYS A 127 0.96 11.47 -3.18
CA LYS A 127 0.35 10.15 -3.32
C LYS A 127 -0.57 10.12 -4.55
N ALA A 128 -0.60 9.00 -5.29
CA ALA A 128 -1.51 8.78 -6.42
C ALA A 128 -2.15 7.38 -6.35
N GLY A 129 -3.43 7.28 -6.76
CA GLY A 129 -4.21 6.04 -6.77
C GLY A 129 -4.82 5.61 -5.44
N PHE A 130 -4.84 6.50 -4.44
CA PHE A 130 -5.40 6.28 -3.10
C PHE A 130 -6.80 6.82 -2.97
#